data_AF-A0AAE4GH48-F1
#
_entry.id   AF-A0AAE4GH48-F1
#
_cell.length_a   1.000
_cell.length_b   1.000
_cell.length_c   1.000
_cell.angle_alpha   90.00
_cell.angle_beta   90.00
_cell.angle_gamma   90.00
#
_symmetry.space_group_name_H-M   'P 1'
#
loop_
_entity.id
_entity.type
_entity.pdbx_description
1 polymer ?
#
loop_
_entity_poly.entity_id
_entity_poly.type
_entity_poly.pdbx_seq_one_letter_code
_entity_poly.pdbx_strand_id
1 'polypeptide(L)'
;RISVELRKYRKDIYLLYSSFKGGADGKIVNVDKRQNMLARKKIWMTAGVLLVALVVGLYSINRFFHPKPVTESTQAGKQDTNTNNPKQSASQTAKPAFSDAWRIVGAARFGTTSYVVIADEAGRLRYESPSMFVQMGPQTIGEIDGAKVTRYSGAVVHPVHIEGKK
;
A
#
# COMPACT_ATOMS: atom_id res chain seq x y z
N ARG A 1 59.06 -28.99 23.28
CA ARG A 1 57.99 -28.67 24.25
C ARG A 1 58.04 -27.16 24.47
N ILE A 2 56.96 -26.43 24.20
CA ILE A 2 56.89 -24.98 24.41
C ILE A 2 56.39 -24.77 25.83
N SER A 3 57.23 -24.24 26.71
CA SER A 3 56.86 -23.85 28.07
C SER A 3 56.10 -22.52 28.01
N VAL A 4 54.79 -22.58 28.29
CA VAL A 4 53.95 -21.38 28.42
C VAL A 4 54.07 -20.87 29.85
N GLU A 5 54.92 -19.87 30.05
CA GLU A 5 55.07 -19.22 31.35
C GLU A 5 53.96 -18.18 31.54
N LEU A 6 53.14 -18.35 32.58
CA LEU A 6 52.04 -17.42 32.90
C LEU A 6 52.63 -16.14 33.49
N ARG A 7 52.91 -15.14 32.66
CA ARG A 7 53.49 -13.87 33.11
C ARG A 7 52.48 -13.10 33.96
N LYS A 8 52.78 -13.03 35.26
CA LYS A 8 51.95 -12.34 36.26
C LYS A 8 51.93 -10.83 35.97
N TYR A 9 50.75 -10.23 36.11
CA TYR A 9 50.53 -8.80 35.87
C TYR A 9 51.51 -7.93 36.69
N ARG A 10 52.24 -7.05 36.00
CA ARG A 10 53.18 -6.09 36.59
C ARG A 10 52.67 -4.67 36.33
N LYS A 11 52.21 -4.03 37.41
CA LYS A 11 51.50 -2.73 37.36
C LYS A 11 52.39 -1.58 36.87
N ASP A 12 53.68 -1.66 37.15
CA ASP A 12 54.75 -0.78 36.68
C ASP A 12 54.90 -0.82 35.15
N ILE A 13 54.80 -2.00 34.53
CA ILE A 13 54.88 -2.15 33.06
C ILE A 13 53.60 -1.64 32.39
N TYR A 14 52.44 -1.82 33.02
CA TYR A 14 51.16 -1.31 32.50
C TYR A 14 51.17 0.21 32.30
N LEU A 15 51.81 0.97 33.21
CA LEU A 15 51.92 2.42 33.08
C LEU A 15 52.73 2.87 31.85
N LEU A 16 53.74 2.10 31.44
CA LEU A 16 54.57 2.43 30.27
C LEU A 16 53.82 2.23 28.94
N TYR A 17 52.86 1.29 28.89
CA TYR A 17 52.08 0.98 27.69
C TYR A 17 50.67 1.59 27.71
N SER A 18 50.24 2.09 28.87
CA SER A 18 49.08 2.95 29.02
C SER A 18 49.28 4.18 28.13
N SER A 19 48.53 4.27 27.03
CA SER A 19 48.55 5.40 26.09
C SER A 19 48.05 6.73 26.69
N PHE A 20 47.73 6.76 27.99
CA PHE A 20 47.54 7.99 28.74
C PHE A 20 48.91 8.58 29.11
N LYS A 21 49.45 9.43 28.23
CA LYS A 21 50.63 10.26 28.52
C LYS A 21 50.49 10.91 29.91
N GLY A 22 51.35 10.53 30.84
CA GLY A 22 51.59 11.29 32.08
C GLY A 22 50.65 11.04 33.26
N GLY A 23 49.96 9.90 33.35
CA GLY A 23 49.19 9.55 34.54
C GLY A 23 47.95 10.42 34.82
N ALA A 24 47.54 11.24 33.84
CA ALA A 24 46.27 11.94 33.90
C ALA A 24 45.16 11.01 33.44
N ASP A 25 44.13 10.84 34.27
CA ASP A 25 42.86 10.25 33.89
C ASP A 25 42.45 10.83 32.53
N GLY A 26 42.25 9.95 31.55
CA GLY A 26 41.84 10.33 30.20
C GLY A 26 40.77 11.40 30.28
N LYS A 27 41.00 12.54 29.65
CA LYS A 27 40.10 13.70 29.73
C LYS A 27 38.71 13.27 29.24
N ILE A 28 37.84 12.89 30.17
CA ILE A 28 36.42 12.69 29.91
C ILE A 28 35.91 14.11 29.65
N VAL A 29 35.86 14.50 28.38
CA VAL A 29 35.32 15.79 28.02
C VAL A 29 33.85 15.74 28.41
N ASN A 30 33.51 16.46 29.47
CA ASN A 30 32.15 16.58 29.92
C ASN A 30 31.34 17.17 28.76
N VAL A 31 30.48 16.34 28.17
CA VAL A 31 29.81 16.66 26.91
C VAL A 31 28.83 17.80 27.19
N ASP A 32 29.21 19.02 26.80
CA ASP A 32 28.35 20.20 26.91
C ASP A 32 27.04 19.95 26.12
N LYS A 33 25.93 20.52 26.58
CA LYS A 33 24.59 20.44 25.98
C LYS A 33 24.59 20.74 24.48
N ARG A 34 25.59 21.46 23.96
CA ARG A 34 25.80 21.74 22.52
C ARG A 34 26.07 20.48 21.68
N GLN A 35 26.74 19.49 22.26
CA GLN A 35 27.04 18.21 21.61
C GLN A 35 25.95 17.16 21.82
N ASN A 36 25.00 17.40 22.73
CA ASN A 36 23.87 16.52 22.93
C ASN A 36 22.81 16.72 21.82
N MET A 37 22.88 15.89 20.78
CA MET A 37 21.91 15.88 19.69
C MET A 37 20.48 15.58 20.20
N LEU A 38 20.33 14.71 21.21
CA LEU A 38 19.04 14.36 21.81
C LEU A 38 18.42 15.51 22.63
N ALA A 39 19.20 16.52 23.01
CA ALA A 39 18.68 17.72 23.67
C ALA A 39 18.01 18.70 22.68
N ARG A 40 18.09 18.45 21.38
CA ARG A 40 17.48 19.31 20.35
C ARG A 40 15.98 19.06 20.27
N LYS A 41 15.18 20.09 20.61
CA LYS A 41 13.70 20.06 20.56
C LYS A 41 13.13 19.59 19.21
N LYS A 42 13.82 19.86 18.09
CA LYS A 42 13.40 19.41 16.76
C LYS A 42 13.34 17.89 16.63
N ILE A 43 14.27 17.14 17.25
CA ILE A 43 14.29 15.66 17.17
C ILE A 43 13.11 15.07 17.93
N TRP A 44 12.78 15.64 19.09
CA TRP A 44 11.60 15.25 19.86
C TRP A 44 10.30 15.60 19.14
N MET A 45 10.25 16.74 18.44
CA MET A 45 9.11 17.08 17.59
C MET A 45 8.94 16.06 16.46
N THR A 46 10.00 15.71 15.72
CA THR A 46 9.93 14.71 14.65
C THR A 46 9.57 13.32 15.17
N ALA A 47 10.11 12.93 16.33
CA ALA A 47 9.76 11.66 16.99
C ALA A 47 8.29 11.64 17.42
N GLY A 48 7.78 12.76 17.95
CA GLY A 48 6.38 12.91 18.31
C GLY A 48 5.45 12.79 17.09
N VAL A 49 5.78 13.44 15.97
CA VAL A 49 5.01 13.33 14.72
C VAL A 49 4.98 11.89 14.21
N LEU A 50 6.12 11.20 14.21
CA LEU A 50 6.18 9.78 13.81
C LEU A 50 5.34 8.88 14.72
N LEU A 51 5.38 9.12 16.03
CA LEU A 51 4.60 8.35 17.00
C LEU A 51 3.09 8.58 16.79
N VAL A 52 2.67 9.84 16.61
CA VAL A 52 1.26 10.16 16.32
C VAL A 52 0.81 9.53 15.00
N ALA A 53 1.62 9.60 13.95
CA ALA A 53 1.30 8.96 12.67
C ALA A 53 1.14 7.44 12.82
N LEU A 54 1.97 6.79 13.63
CA LEU A 54 1.88 5.36 13.92
C LEU A 54 0.59 5.02 14.67
N VAL A 55 0.25 5.78 15.72
CA VAL A 55 -0.99 5.57 16.49
C VAL A 55 -2.23 5.79 15.63
N VAL A 56 -2.26 6.86 14.83
CA VAL A 56 -3.37 7.14 13.91
C VAL A 56 -3.47 6.05 12.84
N GLY A 57 -2.34 5.57 12.31
CA GLY A 57 -2.29 4.47 11.36
C GLY A 57 -2.91 3.19 11.93
N LEU A 58 -2.48 2.77 13.13
CA LEU A 58 -3.04 1.60 13.81
C LEU A 58 -4.53 1.78 14.13
N TYR A 59 -4.94 2.97 14.56
CA TYR A 59 -6.34 3.29 14.82
C TYR A 59 -7.20 3.22 13.55
N SER A 60 -6.73 3.78 12.45
CA SER A 60 -7.43 3.76 11.16
C SER A 60 -7.58 2.35 10.62
N ILE A 61 -6.54 1.50 10.73
CA ILE A 61 -6.63 0.08 10.37
C ILE A 61 -7.70 -0.61 11.23
N ASN A 62 -7.66 -0.42 12.55
CA ASN A 62 -8.63 -1.02 13.45
C ASN A 62 -10.08 -0.56 13.15
N ARG A 63 -10.27 0.73 12.88
CA ARG A 63 -11.56 1.31 12.49
C ARG A 63 -12.06 0.80 11.15
N PHE A 64 -11.16 0.60 10.19
CA PHE A 64 -11.51 0.11 8.85
C PHE A 64 -12.00 -1.34 8.90
N PHE A 65 -11.36 -2.20 9.71
CA PHE A 65 -11.73 -3.60 9.83
C PHE A 65 -12.84 -3.90 10.84
N HIS A 66 -13.18 -2.95 11.73
CA HIS A 66 -14.32 -3.05 12.66
C HIS A 66 -15.33 -1.92 12.46
N PRO A 67 -16.00 -1.84 11.29
CA PRO A 67 -17.10 -0.90 11.10
C PRO A 67 -18.19 -1.26 12.11
N LYS A 68 -18.58 -0.29 12.96
CA LYS A 68 -19.72 -0.47 13.85
C LYS A 68 -20.97 -0.62 12.98
N PRO A 69 -21.85 -1.60 13.26
CA PRO A 69 -23.13 -1.68 12.57
C PRO A 69 -23.87 -0.37 12.82
N VAL A 70 -24.23 0.31 11.73
CA VAL A 70 -25.09 1.49 11.79
C VAL A 70 -26.43 0.99 12.31
N THR A 71 -26.76 1.31 13.55
CA THR A 71 -28.16 1.31 13.98
C THR A 71 -28.82 2.43 13.20
N GLU A 72 -29.51 2.06 12.13
CA GLU A 72 -30.39 2.94 11.38
C GLU A 72 -31.37 3.58 12.37
N SER A 73 -31.16 4.86 12.71
CA SER A 73 -32.23 5.66 13.26
C SER A 73 -33.15 6.00 12.09
N THR A 74 -34.12 5.13 11.86
CA THR A 74 -35.23 5.34 10.94
C THR A 74 -35.96 6.63 11.33
N GLN A 75 -35.67 7.72 10.63
CA GLN A 75 -36.65 8.79 10.48
C GLN A 75 -37.72 8.28 9.51
N ALA A 76 -38.92 8.12 10.04
CA ALA A 76 -40.09 7.62 9.36
C ALA A 76 -40.50 8.51 8.18
N GLY A 77 -40.22 8.06 6.97
CA GLY A 77 -40.98 8.41 5.77
C GLY A 77 -42.04 7.32 5.54
N LYS A 78 -43.31 7.68 5.73
CA LYS A 78 -44.47 6.82 5.46
C LYS A 78 -44.57 6.51 3.96
N GLN A 79 -44.70 5.23 3.59
CA GLN A 79 -45.45 4.79 2.41
C GLN A 79 -45.76 3.28 2.48
N ASP A 80 -46.92 3.01 3.05
CA ASP A 80 -47.99 2.11 2.59
C ASP A 80 -47.71 1.00 1.54
N THR A 81 -47.93 -0.23 2.03
CA THR A 81 -48.74 -1.33 1.46
C THR A 81 -48.14 -2.36 0.49
N ASN A 82 -48.30 -3.62 0.92
CA ASN A 82 -48.39 -4.89 0.16
C ASN A 82 -47.17 -5.45 -0.57
N THR A 83 -46.66 -6.59 -0.08
CA THR A 83 -47.00 -7.94 -0.61
C THR A 83 -46.04 -8.99 -0.05
N ASN A 84 -46.58 -10.08 0.46
CA ASN A 84 -45.87 -11.29 0.87
C ASN A 84 -45.02 -11.88 -0.28
N ASN A 85 -43.71 -12.09 -0.06
CA ASN A 85 -43.00 -13.27 -0.55
C ASN A 85 -41.73 -13.55 0.28
N PRO A 86 -41.43 -14.80 0.66
CA PRO A 86 -40.28 -15.11 1.50
C PRO A 86 -39.03 -15.42 0.67
N LYS A 87 -37.86 -15.15 1.27
CA LYS A 87 -36.51 -15.54 0.81
C LYS A 87 -36.05 -14.93 -0.52
N GLN A 88 -35.39 -13.78 -0.42
CA GLN A 88 -34.21 -13.51 -1.22
C GLN A 88 -33.07 -13.26 -0.23
N SER A 89 -32.22 -14.26 0.00
CA SER A 89 -30.91 -14.03 0.62
C SER A 89 -30.17 -13.04 -0.28
N ALA A 90 -30.12 -11.78 0.12
CA ALA A 90 -29.25 -10.80 -0.50
C ALA A 90 -27.81 -11.18 -0.16
N SER A 91 -27.18 -11.91 -1.08
CA SER A 91 -25.73 -12.10 -1.12
C SER A 91 -25.05 -10.77 -1.47
N GLN A 92 -24.97 -9.85 -0.50
CA GLN A 92 -23.98 -8.77 -0.49
C GLN A 92 -22.75 -9.35 0.23
N THR A 93 -21.56 -9.50 -0.34
CA THR A 93 -20.92 -8.79 -1.45
C THR A 93 -20.04 -9.80 -2.16
N ALA A 94 -20.46 -10.28 -3.34
CA ALA A 94 -19.52 -10.94 -4.23
C ALA A 94 -18.50 -9.87 -4.67
N LYS A 95 -17.24 -10.14 -4.32
CA LYS A 95 -16.02 -9.55 -4.87
C LYS A 95 -16.23 -9.04 -6.31
N PRO A 96 -15.66 -7.89 -6.69
CA PRO A 96 -15.94 -7.23 -7.97
C PRO A 96 -15.93 -8.24 -9.12
N ALA A 97 -17.12 -8.50 -9.68
CA ALA A 97 -17.25 -9.31 -10.86
C ALA A 97 -16.48 -8.57 -11.97
N PHE A 98 -15.52 -9.28 -12.57
CA PHE A 98 -14.90 -8.76 -13.78
C PHE A 98 -15.98 -8.67 -14.86
N SER A 99 -15.85 -7.71 -15.78
CA SER A 99 -16.81 -7.57 -16.86
C SER A 99 -16.72 -8.76 -17.80
N ASP A 100 -17.85 -9.40 -18.09
CA ASP A 100 -17.95 -10.44 -19.13
C ASP A 100 -18.06 -9.83 -20.54
N ALA A 101 -18.41 -8.55 -20.63
CA ALA A 101 -18.59 -7.84 -21.91
C ALA A 101 -17.32 -7.09 -22.33
N TRP A 102 -16.74 -6.29 -21.43
CA TRP A 102 -15.69 -5.33 -21.77
C TRP A 102 -14.29 -5.82 -21.44
N ARG A 103 -13.33 -5.47 -22.29
CA ARG A 103 -11.90 -5.72 -22.08
C ARG A 103 -11.02 -4.59 -22.58
N ILE A 104 -9.87 -4.41 -21.93
CA ILE A 104 -8.87 -3.43 -22.36
C ILE A 104 -8.13 -4.00 -23.57
N VAL A 105 -8.20 -3.31 -24.71
CA VAL A 105 -7.50 -3.70 -25.94
C VAL A 105 -6.26 -2.84 -26.21
N GLY A 106 -6.20 -1.62 -25.68
CA GLY A 106 -5.05 -0.75 -25.90
C GLY A 106 -5.18 0.62 -25.27
N ALA A 107 -4.32 1.53 -25.73
CA ALA A 107 -4.39 2.95 -25.40
C ALA A 107 -4.24 3.76 -26.69
N ALA A 108 -4.95 4.87 -26.79
CA ALA A 108 -4.90 5.79 -27.91
C ALA A 108 -4.53 7.19 -27.40
N ARG A 109 -3.90 7.99 -28.26
CA ARG A 109 -3.61 9.40 -27.97
C ARG A 109 -4.06 10.25 -29.14
N PHE A 110 -4.82 11.29 -28.84
CA PHE A 110 -5.25 12.30 -29.80
C PHE A 110 -4.73 13.65 -29.33
N GLY A 111 -3.72 14.19 -30.01
CA GLY A 111 -3.00 15.37 -29.55
C GLY A 111 -2.36 15.14 -28.17
N THR A 112 -2.74 15.95 -27.20
CA THR A 112 -2.26 15.86 -25.80
C THR A 112 -3.10 14.94 -24.91
N THR A 113 -4.23 14.45 -25.40
CA THR A 113 -5.18 13.66 -24.60
C THR A 113 -4.97 12.17 -24.82
N SER A 114 -4.82 11.42 -23.74
CA SER A 114 -4.73 9.96 -23.75
C SER A 114 -6.06 9.31 -23.38
N TYR A 115 -6.33 8.16 -23.98
CA TYR A 115 -7.51 7.34 -23.74
C TYR A 115 -7.11 5.88 -23.59
N VAL A 116 -7.88 5.15 -22.79
CA VAL A 116 -7.83 3.69 -22.77
C VAL A 116 -8.89 3.17 -23.74
N VAL A 117 -8.49 2.25 -24.62
CA VAL A 117 -9.39 1.65 -25.60
C VAL A 117 -9.89 0.34 -25.03
N ILE A 118 -11.21 0.21 -24.93
CA ILE A 118 -11.90 -1.03 -24.56
C ILE A 118 -12.68 -1.58 -25.74
N ALA A 119 -12.88 -2.89 -25.76
CA ALA A 119 -13.69 -3.56 -26.77
C ALA A 119 -14.68 -4.54 -26.14
N ASP A 120 -15.78 -4.79 -26.85
CA ASP A 120 -16.72 -5.87 -26.53
C ASP A 120 -16.52 -7.11 -27.42
N GLU A 121 -17.40 -8.10 -27.25
CA GLU A 121 -17.44 -9.33 -28.05
C GLU A 121 -17.69 -9.08 -29.54
N ALA A 122 -18.47 -8.05 -29.88
CA ALA A 122 -18.78 -7.69 -31.27
C ALA A 122 -17.65 -6.87 -31.93
N GLY A 123 -16.55 -6.60 -31.20
CA GLY A 123 -15.44 -5.78 -31.69
C GLY A 123 -15.75 -4.28 -31.68
N ARG A 124 -16.83 -3.83 -31.03
CA ARG A 124 -17.14 -2.41 -30.88
C ARG A 124 -16.13 -1.79 -29.92
N LEU A 125 -15.45 -0.74 -30.40
CA LEU A 125 -14.45 -0.01 -29.63
C LEU A 125 -15.09 1.16 -28.90
N ARG A 126 -14.65 1.38 -27.66
CA ARG A 126 -14.98 2.56 -26.87
C ARG A 126 -13.71 3.17 -26.29
N TYR A 127 -13.65 4.50 -26.25
CA TYR A 127 -12.59 5.25 -25.60
C TYR A 127 -13.04 5.68 -24.21
N GLU A 128 -12.21 5.42 -23.22
CA GLU A 128 -12.48 5.76 -21.84
C GLU A 128 -11.36 6.61 -21.25
N SER A 129 -11.73 7.44 -20.28
CA SER A 129 -10.79 8.32 -19.59
C SER A 129 -9.75 7.49 -18.82
N PRO A 130 -8.44 7.82 -18.89
CA PRO A 130 -7.41 7.17 -18.09
C PRO A 130 -7.68 7.23 -16.58
N SER A 131 -8.46 8.21 -16.11
CA SER A 131 -8.83 8.34 -14.70
C SER A 131 -9.69 7.19 -14.17
N MET A 132 -10.36 6.46 -15.07
CA MET A 132 -11.16 5.27 -14.72
C MET A 132 -10.30 4.03 -14.49
N PHE A 133 -8.99 4.12 -14.74
CA PHE A 133 -8.05 3.00 -14.70
C PHE A 133 -6.92 3.24 -13.72
N VAL A 134 -6.56 2.18 -13.00
CA VAL A 134 -5.40 2.15 -12.11
C VAL A 134 -4.38 1.17 -12.68
N GLN A 135 -3.14 1.62 -12.82
CA GLN A 135 -2.03 0.78 -13.24
C GLN A 135 -1.27 0.27 -12.01
N MET A 136 -1.18 -1.05 -11.91
CA MET A 136 -0.47 -1.78 -10.85
C MET A 136 0.59 -2.66 -11.51
N GLY A 137 1.77 -2.10 -11.75
CA GLY A 137 2.85 -2.76 -12.48
C GLY A 137 2.45 -3.08 -13.92
N PRO A 138 2.52 -4.35 -14.37
CA PRO A 138 2.10 -4.75 -15.72
C PRO A 138 0.58 -4.86 -15.88
N GLN A 139 -0.18 -4.76 -14.79
CA GLN A 139 -1.63 -4.90 -14.79
C GLN A 139 -2.30 -3.52 -14.86
N THR A 140 -3.40 -3.46 -15.60
CA THR A 140 -4.27 -2.28 -15.67
C THR A 140 -5.68 -2.76 -15.35
N ILE A 141 -6.30 -2.12 -14.37
CA ILE A 141 -7.67 -2.43 -13.93
C ILE A 141 -8.47 -1.15 -14.02
N GLY A 142 -9.57 -1.18 -14.75
CA GLY A 142 -10.56 -0.11 -14.78
C GLY A 142 -11.89 -0.54 -14.19
N GLU A 143 -12.76 0.42 -13.97
CA GLU A 143 -14.15 0.17 -13.59
C GLU A 143 -15.07 0.79 -14.64
N ILE A 144 -15.84 -0.03 -15.33
CA ILE A 144 -16.76 0.39 -16.39
C ILE A 144 -18.10 -0.29 -16.11
N ASP A 145 -19.19 0.48 -16.14
CA ASP A 145 -20.54 -0.01 -15.87
C ASP A 145 -20.66 -0.76 -14.51
N GLY A 146 -19.84 -0.38 -13.52
CA GLY A 146 -19.80 -1.02 -12.19
C GLY A 146 -19.06 -2.36 -12.13
N ALA A 147 -18.48 -2.80 -13.25
CA ALA A 147 -17.69 -4.04 -13.34
C ALA A 147 -16.20 -3.74 -13.52
N LYS A 148 -15.34 -4.65 -13.04
CA LYS A 148 -13.88 -4.49 -13.23
C LYS A 148 -13.46 -4.94 -14.62
N VAL A 149 -12.80 -4.06 -15.35
CA VAL A 149 -12.33 -4.30 -16.71
C VAL A 149 -10.81 -4.43 -16.70
N THR A 150 -10.30 -5.49 -17.31
CA THR A 150 -8.86 -5.73 -17.47
C THR A 150 -8.57 -6.16 -18.91
N ARG A 151 -7.29 -6.42 -19.21
CA ARG A 151 -6.90 -7.01 -20.50
C ARG A 151 -7.42 -8.44 -20.69
N TYR A 152 -7.75 -9.12 -19.60
CA TYR A 152 -8.15 -10.53 -19.55
C TYR A 152 -9.61 -10.72 -19.14
N SER A 153 -10.36 -9.64 -18.95
CA SER A 153 -11.82 -9.70 -18.82
C SER A 153 -12.45 -9.70 -20.21
N GLY A 154 -13.78 -9.80 -20.26
CA GLY A 154 -14.54 -9.70 -21.50
C GLY A 154 -14.39 -10.91 -22.43
N ALA A 155 -15.34 -11.08 -23.34
CA ALA A 155 -15.25 -12.08 -24.38
C ALA A 155 -14.16 -11.75 -25.41
N VAL A 156 -13.46 -12.79 -25.89
CA VAL A 156 -12.45 -12.67 -26.94
C VAL A 156 -13.12 -12.83 -28.30
N VAL A 157 -13.05 -11.80 -29.15
CA VAL A 157 -13.34 -11.90 -30.59
C VAL A 157 -12.45 -13.01 -31.17
N HIS A 158 -13.04 -14.16 -31.44
CA HIS A 158 -12.41 -15.20 -32.24
C HIS A 158 -12.48 -14.76 -33.70
N PRO A 159 -11.35 -14.60 -34.41
CA PRO A 159 -11.41 -14.36 -35.84
C PRO A 159 -12.09 -15.56 -36.48
N VAL A 160 -13.26 -15.36 -37.10
CA VAL A 160 -13.90 -16.38 -37.92
C VAL A 160 -12.92 -16.70 -39.05
N HIS A 161 -12.38 -17.91 -39.02
CA HIS A 161 -11.55 -18.42 -40.11
C HIS A 161 -12.46 -18.57 -41.33
N ILE A 162 -12.44 -17.58 -42.23
CA ILE A 162 -13.09 -17.72 -43.52
C ILE A 162 -12.18 -18.63 -44.35
N GLU A 163 -12.42 -19.93 -44.22
CA GLU A 163 -11.83 -20.94 -45.09
C GLU A 163 -12.39 -20.68 -46.49
N GLY A 164 -11.60 -19.97 -47.30
CA GLY A 164 -11.92 -19.74 -48.70
C GLY A 164 -11.95 -21.07 -49.42
N LYS A 165 -13.15 -21.59 -49.71
CA LYS A 165 -13.30 -22.64 -50.73
C LYS A 165 -12.79 -22.07 -52.06
N LYS A 166 -11.68 -22.63 -52.53
CA LYS A 166 -11.20 -22.49 -53.90
C LYS A 166 -12.14 -23.19 -54.87
#